data_AF-A0A5J4P402-F1
#
_entry.id   AF-A0A5J4P402-F1
#
_cell.length_a   1.000
_cell.length_b   1.000
_cell.length_c   1.000
_cell.angle_alpha   90.00
_cell.angle_beta   90.00
_cell.angle_gamma   90.00
#
_symmetry.space_group_name_H-M   'P 1'
#
loop_
_entity.id
_entity.type
_entity.pdbx_description
1 polymer ?
#
loop_
_entity_poly.entity_id
_entity_poly.type
_entity_poly.pdbx_seq_one_letter_code
_entity_poly.pdbx_strand_id
1 'polypeptide(L)'
;MRFLEFRGEWEKYVISDILEFFTTNSLSWEQLECDTDNLHNLHYGLIHKGLPTQIELKKCLLPNIKKEFLPNNYTVCKDGDIAFADASEDTG
;
A
#
# COMPACT_ATOMS: atom_id res chain seq x y z
N MET A 1 -19.04 -15.10 4.72
CA MET A 1 -19.06 -16.34 5.54
C MET A 1 -18.05 -16.18 6.67
N ARG A 2 -18.37 -16.63 7.89
CA ARG A 2 -17.39 -16.74 8.99
C ARG A 2 -16.63 -18.07 8.84
N PHE A 3 -15.38 -18.14 9.29
CA PHE A 3 -14.66 -19.41 9.39
C PHE A 3 -15.38 -20.34 10.36
N LEU A 4 -15.50 -21.63 10.03
CA LEU A 4 -16.32 -22.61 10.78
C LEU A 4 -15.92 -22.74 12.26
N GLU A 5 -14.67 -22.40 12.59
CA GLU A 5 -14.08 -22.54 13.91
C GLU A 5 -14.33 -21.34 14.83
N PHE A 6 -14.79 -20.20 14.30
CA PHE A 6 -15.03 -19.00 15.09
C PHE A 6 -16.44 -19.01 15.71
N ARG A 7 -16.51 -19.10 17.05
CA ARG A 7 -17.76 -19.16 17.83
C ARG A 7 -18.02 -17.93 18.71
N GLY A 8 -17.19 -16.89 18.62
CA GLY A 8 -17.32 -15.67 19.43
C GLY A 8 -18.35 -14.69 18.90
N GLU A 9 -18.70 -13.71 19.74
CA GLU A 9 -19.48 -12.53 19.36
C GLU A 9 -18.63 -11.54 18.56
N TRP A 10 -19.28 -10.62 17.85
CA TRP A 10 -18.58 -9.53 17.18
C TRP A 10 -18.07 -8.51 18.20
N GLU A 11 -16.78 -8.23 18.13
CA GLU A 11 -16.14 -7.19 18.94
C GLU A 11 -15.81 -5.99 18.06
N LYS A 12 -15.90 -4.79 18.64
CA LYS A 12 -15.57 -3.53 17.97
C LYS A 12 -14.28 -3.00 18.58
N TYR A 13 -13.36 -2.62 17.71
CA TYR A 13 -12.08 -2.02 18.09
C TYR A 13 -11.88 -0.71 17.35
N VAL A 14 -11.17 0.22 17.97
CA VAL A 14 -10.68 1.40 17.28
C VAL A 14 -9.36 1.01 16.61
N ILE A 15 -9.24 1.25 15.30
CA ILE A 15 -8.07 0.81 14.53
C ILE A 15 -6.77 1.40 15.09
N SER A 16 -6.81 2.62 15.60
CA SER A 16 -5.66 3.28 16.24
C SER A 16 -5.19 2.63 17.53
N ASP A 17 -5.99 1.76 18.14
CA ASP A 17 -5.58 1.04 19.35
C ASP A 17 -4.76 -0.22 19.00
N ILE A 18 -4.77 -0.62 17.72
CA ILE A 18 -4.16 -1.86 17.24
C ILE A 18 -3.04 -1.59 16.22
N LEU A 19 -3.17 -0.54 15.42
CA LEU A 19 -2.25 -0.21 14.32
C LEU A 19 -1.53 1.11 14.54
N GLU A 20 -0.29 1.18 14.04
CA GLU A 20 0.45 2.42 13.86
C GLU A 20 0.24 2.93 12.43
N PHE A 21 0.02 4.24 12.29
CA PHE A 21 -0.23 4.87 10.99
C PHE A 21 1.02 5.57 10.47
N PHE A 22 1.39 5.25 9.23
CA PHE A 22 2.49 5.89 8.52
C PHE A 22 1.97 6.84 7.44
N THR A 23 2.66 7.96 7.26
CA THR A 23 2.37 8.92 6.19
C THR A 23 2.64 8.30 4.82
N THR A 24 1.74 8.56 3.87
CA THR A 24 1.91 8.19 2.46
C THR A 24 2.42 9.36 1.61
N ASN A 25 2.72 9.10 0.34
CA ASN A 25 3.05 10.12 -0.65
C ASN A 25 1.93 10.26 -1.69
N SER A 26 1.92 11.38 -2.42
CA SER A 26 0.96 11.68 -3.48
C SER A 26 1.65 11.82 -4.85
N LEU A 27 2.73 11.06 -5.09
CA LEU A 27 3.50 11.14 -6.32
C LEU A 27 2.66 10.64 -7.51
N SER A 28 2.71 11.37 -8.63
CA SER A 28 2.08 10.96 -9.89
C SER A 28 3.00 10.04 -10.71
N TRP A 29 2.44 9.37 -11.72
CA TRP A 29 3.21 8.54 -12.65
C TRP A 29 4.36 9.27 -13.35
N GLU A 30 4.24 10.58 -13.58
CA GLU A 30 5.29 11.39 -14.21
C GLU A 30 6.53 11.53 -13.32
N GLN A 31 6.36 11.34 -12.00
CA GLN A 31 7.41 11.42 -10.99
C GLN A 31 8.04 10.06 -10.70
N LEU A 32 7.58 9.01 -11.39
CA LEU A 32 8.02 7.64 -11.23
C LEU A 32 8.74 7.14 -12.48
N GLU A 33 9.56 6.11 -12.31
CA GLU A 33 10.29 5.44 -13.38
C GLU A 33 10.33 3.92 -13.15
N CYS A 34 10.72 3.15 -14.16
CA CYS A 34 10.84 1.70 -14.08
C CYS A 34 12.31 1.27 -14.26
N ASP A 35 12.62 0.05 -13.83
CA ASP A 35 13.89 -0.63 -14.09
C ASP A 35 15.12 0.10 -13.51
N THR A 36 14.96 0.70 -12.33
CA THR A 36 16.07 1.34 -11.60
C THR A 36 16.23 0.76 -10.19
N ASP A 37 17.39 0.99 -9.59
CA ASP A 37 17.66 0.64 -8.19
C ASP A 37 17.17 1.71 -7.20
N ASN A 38 16.35 2.67 -7.65
CA ASN A 38 15.81 3.71 -6.78
C ASN A 38 14.72 3.16 -5.86
N LEU A 39 14.30 3.95 -4.86
CA LEU A 39 13.30 3.52 -3.88
C LEU A 39 11.97 3.17 -4.57
N HIS A 40 11.46 1.96 -4.34
CA HIS A 40 10.15 1.55 -4.87
C HIS A 40 9.01 2.37 -4.28
N ASN A 41 8.01 2.64 -5.11
CA ASN A 41 6.78 3.31 -4.73
C ASN A 41 5.59 2.35 -4.87
N LEU A 42 4.84 2.15 -3.79
CA LEU A 42 3.53 1.53 -3.85
C LEU A 42 2.50 2.58 -4.29
N HIS A 43 2.36 2.74 -5.61
CA HIS A 43 1.46 3.74 -6.18
C HIS A 43 -0.01 3.34 -6.03
N TYR A 44 -0.88 4.27 -5.60
CA TYR A 44 -2.29 3.97 -5.32
C TYR A 44 -3.04 3.36 -6.53
N GLY A 45 -2.72 3.81 -7.75
CA GLY A 45 -3.33 3.27 -8.97
C GLY A 45 -3.03 1.78 -9.21
N LEU A 46 -1.93 1.26 -8.65
CA LEU A 46 -1.60 -0.17 -8.73
C LEU A 46 -2.40 -1.02 -7.75
N ILE A 47 -2.69 -0.48 -6.56
CA ILE A 47 -3.54 -1.14 -5.55
C ILE A 47 -4.93 -1.39 -6.15
N HIS A 48 -5.45 -0.46 -6.94
CA HIS A 48 -6.78 -0.59 -7.57
C HIS A 48 -6.83 -1.51 -8.79
N LYS A 49 -5.77 -1.59 -9.58
CA LYS A 49 -5.86 -2.14 -10.95
C LYS A 49 -4.97 -3.34 -11.25
N GLY A 50 -3.99 -3.67 -10.42
CA GLY A 50 -2.97 -4.64 -10.86
C GLY A 50 -2.17 -5.39 -9.81
N LEU A 51 -2.23 -5.03 -8.53
CA LEU A 51 -1.48 -5.74 -7.50
C LEU A 51 -2.30 -6.89 -6.88
N PRO A 52 -1.65 -8.04 -6.60
CA PRO A 52 -2.26 -9.06 -5.77
C PRO A 52 -2.48 -8.54 -4.34
N THR A 53 -3.43 -9.15 -3.61
CA THR A 53 -3.70 -8.81 -2.20
C THR A 53 -2.46 -8.93 -1.31
N GLN A 54 -1.57 -9.87 -1.62
CA GLN A 54 -0.26 -10.01 -0.99
C GLN A 54 0.84 -9.66 -1.98
N ILE A 55 1.62 -8.63 -1.65
CA ILE A 55 2.70 -8.13 -2.51
C ILE A 55 4.01 -8.84 -2.13
N GLU A 56 4.65 -9.44 -3.13
CA GLU A 56 6.00 -9.95 -3.01
C GLU A 56 6.92 -9.15 -3.94
N LEU A 57 7.87 -8.39 -3.39
CA LEU A 57 8.74 -7.49 -4.19
C LEU A 57 9.54 -8.20 -5.30
N LYS A 58 9.79 -9.51 -5.16
CA LYS A 58 10.47 -10.30 -6.20
C LYS A 58 9.57 -10.70 -7.36
N LYS A 59 8.25 -10.63 -7.19
CA LYS A 59 7.24 -11.07 -8.16
C LYS A 59 6.43 -9.89 -8.72
N CYS A 60 6.21 -8.87 -7.90
CA CYS A 60 5.47 -7.68 -8.26
C CYS A 60 6.43 -6.61 -8.80
N LEU A 61 6.08 -6.04 -9.95
CA LEU A 61 6.77 -4.89 -10.50
C LEU A 61 6.19 -3.63 -9.86
N LEU A 62 7.02 -2.94 -9.07
CA LEU A 62 6.70 -1.63 -8.51
C LEU A 62 7.57 -0.58 -9.17
N PRO A 63 7.01 0.57 -9.56
CA PRO A 63 7.80 1.69 -10.06
C PRO A 63 8.74 2.21 -8.97
N ASN A 64 9.79 2.89 -9.36
CA ASN A 64 10.70 3.58 -8.47
C ASN A 64 10.42 5.09 -8.49
N ILE A 65 10.73 5.77 -7.39
CA ILE A 65 10.67 7.23 -7.30
C ILE A 65 11.90 7.80 -8.00
N LYS A 66 11.71 8.72 -8.96
CA LYS A 66 12.85 9.43 -9.56
C LYS A 66 13.59 10.23 -8.49
N LYS A 67 14.92 10.28 -8.56
CA LYS A 67 15.76 10.85 -7.49
C LYS A 67 15.41 12.29 -7.12
N GLU A 68 15.00 13.11 -8.07
CA GLU A 68 14.60 14.50 -7.88
C GLU A 68 13.28 14.67 -7.09
N PHE A 69 12.47 13.61 -6.98
CA PHE A 69 11.20 13.59 -6.25
C PHE A 69 11.25 12.75 -4.97
N LEU A 70 12.44 12.29 -4.55
CA LEU A 70 12.58 11.54 -3.31
C LEU A 70 12.22 12.44 -2.10
N PRO A 71 11.25 12.04 -1.26
CA PRO A 71 10.85 12.82 -0.10
C PRO A 71 11.96 12.86 0.95
N ASN A 72 12.09 14.00 1.65
CA ASN A 72 13.09 14.16 2.71
C ASN A 72 12.81 13.30 3.94
N ASN A 73 11.53 12.99 4.21
CA ASN A 73 11.09 12.13 5.31
C ASN A 73 10.13 11.07 4.76
N TYR A 74 10.44 9.80 4.98
CA TYR A 74 9.59 8.68 4.62
C TYR A 74 9.83 7.51 5.56
N THR A 75 8.83 6.62 5.64
CA THR A 75 8.99 5.30 6.26
C THR A 75 8.88 4.25 5.17
N VAL A 76 9.78 3.26 5.20
CA VAL A 76 9.74 2.13 4.26
C VAL A 76 8.84 1.04 4.84
N CYS A 77 7.96 0.50 3.99
CA CYS A 77 7.13 -0.65 4.35
C CYS A 77 8.00 -1.85 4.75
N LYS A 78 7.62 -2.52 5.82
CA LYS A 78 8.22 -3.76 6.30
C LYS A 78 7.30 -4.93 6.00
N ASP A 79 7.88 -6.13 6.08
CA ASP A 79 7.09 -7.36 5.95
C ASP A 79 6.01 -7.40 7.04
N GLY A 80 4.77 -7.69 6.63
CA GLY A 80 3.58 -7.66 7.49
C GLY A 80 2.84 -6.32 7.56
N ASP A 81 3.37 -5.24 7.00
CA ASP A 81 2.64 -3.98 6.91
C ASP A 81 1.41 -4.11 6.00
N ILE A 82 0.34 -3.40 6.36
CA ILE A 82 -0.92 -3.40 5.62
C ILE A 82 -1.13 -2.02 5.00
N ALA A 83 -1.25 -1.98 3.67
CA ALA A 83 -1.59 -0.77 2.92
C ALA A 83 -3.09 -0.73 2.63
N PHE A 84 -3.72 0.39 2.97
CA PHE A 84 -5.10 0.68 2.62
C PHE A 84 -5.13 1.79 1.57
N ALA A 85 -5.87 1.61 0.50
CA ALA A 85 -6.19 2.66 -0.46
C ALA A 85 -7.70 2.78 -0.55
N ASP A 86 -8.20 4.02 -0.50
CA ASP A 86 -9.61 4.28 -0.73
C ASP A 86 -9.94 4.02 -2.20
N ALA A 87 -11.00 3.23 -2.45
CA ALA A 87 -11.51 2.92 -3.77
C ALA A 87 -12.54 3.96 -4.23
N SER A 88 -12.14 5.23 -4.29
CA SER A 88 -12.95 6.27 -4.92
C SER A 88 -12.60 6.40 -6.41
N GLU A 89 -13.36 5.68 -7.23
CA GLU A 89 -14.01 6.16 -8.47
C GLU A 89 -14.90 5.02 -9.00
N ASP A 90 -16.02 4.77 -8.32
CA ASP A 90 -17.20 4.20 -8.96
C ASP A 90 -18.01 5.38 -9.50
N THR A 91 -17.50 6.02 -10.55
CA THR A 91 -18.33 6.89 -11.40
C THR A 91 -19.07 5.95 -12.36
N GLY A 92 -20.23 5.49 -11.91
CA GLY A 92 -21.22 4.86 -12.81
C GLY A 92 -21.67 5.76 -13.95
#